data_AF-A0A7W1QGU7-F1
#
_entry.id   AF-A0A7W1QGU7-F1
#
_cell.length_a   1.000
_cell.length_b   1.000
_cell.length_c   1.000
_cell.angle_alpha   90.00
_cell.angle_beta   90.00
_cell.angle_gamma   90.00
#
_symmetry.space_group_name_H-M   'P 1'
#
loop_
_entity.id
_entity.type
_entity.pdbx_description
1 polymer ?
#
loop_
_entity_poly.entity_id
_entity_poly.type
_entity_poly.pdbx_seq_one_letter_code
_entity_poly.pdbx_strand_id
1 'polypeptide(L)'
;MKKIPTTTSSFRQIIEENYLYIDKTELIYNLISSDFYYFLARPRRFGKSLLISTLSELFSGNRDLFKGLWIDSSDYSWAPYPVISLDFSSIDNSSSENFKKSLALRLELKAEEYAIDLTGSSTPGDKLYMLVTKLAQQSKVVILIDEYDYPLVSNITDIPVAQEILKALSSFFSILKSLNPLVHAIFITGVSKFAKASVFSGLNNLNDISLDPIAATLLGFTEQELDTYFTSFITTLARLKGIPVEEIKNKTRHWYNGYRFSKVPEKVYNPFSVHYLLKKNEFTNYWFESGTPSFLIKIMTQQNCTLTDIEQFQFTTKSLGSFALDQLPLIPLLFQTGYLTINTYTPETDSYTLVFPNFEVKESFTLHLLGAFSQTDLAIIETIIPSLTSALENNALEKFCTLLKSLFAHIPYQIHIAKEAYYHSLFQLLVTLIEFKSQSEIATDKGRIDLVVITQKYIYIFEIKYNTPAEEALKQIEEHFYYRRYLLSTKTIILVGIAFNSAKHEIAITCASKILNRATINS
;
A
#
# COMPACT_ATOMS: atom_id res chain seq x y z
N MET A 1 29.69 -9.14 4.05
CA MET A 1 28.36 -8.84 3.45
C MET A 1 28.27 -7.35 3.22
N LYS A 2 27.63 -6.92 2.12
CA LYS A 2 27.38 -5.49 1.86
C LYS A 2 26.44 -4.92 2.93
N LYS A 3 26.43 -3.60 3.12
CA LYS A 3 25.47 -2.93 4.03
C LYS A 3 24.10 -2.81 3.35
N ILE A 4 23.00 -2.89 4.10
CA ILE A 4 21.65 -2.68 3.55
C ILE A 4 21.33 -1.18 3.55
N PRO A 5 20.92 -0.58 2.41
CA PRO A 5 20.58 0.83 2.35
C PRO A 5 19.17 1.06 2.93
N THR A 6 19.10 1.53 4.17
CA THR A 6 17.82 1.88 4.84
C THR A 6 17.55 3.38 4.92
N THR A 7 18.56 4.22 4.70
CA THR A 7 18.51 5.67 4.99
C THR A 7 18.86 6.54 3.79
N THR A 8 19.35 5.96 2.70
CA THR A 8 19.75 6.70 1.51
C THR A 8 19.02 6.20 0.28
N SER A 9 18.64 7.14 -0.56
CA SER A 9 18.10 6.93 -1.91
C SER A 9 19.09 7.36 -2.98
N SER A 10 20.31 7.77 -2.61
CA SER A 10 21.34 8.20 -3.55
C SER A 10 22.03 6.98 -4.16
N PHE A 11 21.88 6.80 -5.47
CA PHE A 11 22.55 5.74 -6.22
C PHE A 11 24.07 5.84 -6.06
N ARG A 12 24.64 7.03 -6.23
CA ARG A 12 26.06 7.31 -6.03
C ARG A 12 26.54 6.86 -4.65
N GLN A 13 25.85 7.28 -3.59
CA GLN A 13 26.21 6.91 -2.23
C GLN A 13 26.13 5.39 -2.01
N ILE A 14 25.10 4.74 -2.56
CA ILE A 14 24.94 3.29 -2.48
C ILE A 14 26.14 2.57 -3.11
N ILE A 15 26.60 3.01 -4.27
CA ILE A 15 27.74 2.41 -4.97
C ILE A 15 29.07 2.74 -4.26
N GLU A 16 29.35 4.01 -4.00
CA GLU A 16 30.62 4.48 -3.42
C GLU A 16 30.85 3.96 -1.99
N GLU A 17 29.80 3.87 -1.16
CA GLU A 17 29.89 3.31 0.19
C GLU A 17 29.67 1.79 0.26
N ASN A 18 29.60 1.11 -0.90
CA ASN A 18 29.47 -0.35 -1.04
C ASN A 18 28.24 -0.93 -0.29
N TYR A 19 27.09 -0.25 -0.41
CA TYR A 19 25.79 -0.81 -0.02
C TYR A 19 25.33 -1.86 -1.03
N LEU A 20 24.36 -2.68 -0.61
CA LEU A 20 23.65 -3.61 -1.47
C LEU A 20 22.79 -2.82 -2.45
N TYR A 21 23.14 -2.88 -3.73
CA TYR A 21 22.32 -2.40 -4.84
C TYR A 21 21.77 -3.60 -5.61
N ILE A 22 20.49 -3.53 -5.96
CA ILE A 22 19.81 -4.55 -6.77
C ILE A 22 19.78 -4.02 -8.19
N ASP A 23 20.46 -4.71 -9.10
CA ASP A 23 20.65 -4.22 -10.44
C ASP A 23 19.35 -4.28 -11.26
N LYS A 24 18.82 -3.10 -11.59
CA LYS A 24 17.64 -2.90 -12.45
C LYS A 24 18.01 -2.27 -13.79
N THR A 25 19.30 -2.18 -14.10
CA THR A 25 19.79 -1.34 -15.20
C THR A 25 19.43 -1.87 -16.59
N GLU A 26 19.15 -3.17 -16.73
CA GLU A 26 18.53 -3.75 -17.93
C GLU A 26 17.11 -3.22 -18.18
N LEU A 27 16.27 -3.18 -17.14
CA LEU A 27 14.91 -2.62 -17.24
C LEU A 27 14.95 -1.12 -17.55
N ILE A 28 15.90 -0.40 -16.95
CA ILE A 28 16.12 1.03 -17.21
C ILE A 28 16.54 1.23 -18.67
N TYR A 29 17.51 0.44 -19.17
CA TYR A 29 17.96 0.50 -20.56
C TYR A 29 16.80 0.30 -21.54
N ASN A 30 15.97 -0.72 -21.32
CA ASN A 30 14.81 -0.99 -22.15
C ASN A 30 13.79 0.16 -22.12
N LEU A 31 13.66 0.85 -20.98
CA LEU A 31 12.75 1.98 -20.84
C LEU A 31 13.27 3.23 -21.56
N ILE A 32 14.56 3.55 -21.46
CA ILE A 32 15.17 4.76 -22.05
C ILE A 32 15.47 4.63 -23.55
N SER A 33 15.34 3.44 -24.13
CA SER A 33 15.61 3.18 -25.55
C SER A 33 14.49 3.66 -26.49
N SER A 34 13.35 4.12 -25.94
CA SER A 34 12.23 4.74 -26.67
C SER A 34 12.03 6.20 -26.25
N ASP A 35 11.05 6.91 -26.83
CA ASP A 35 10.66 8.25 -26.39
C ASP A 35 10.35 8.27 -24.88
N PHE A 36 11.31 8.77 -24.09
CA PHE A 36 11.29 8.66 -22.64
C PHE A 36 10.54 9.84 -22.01
N TYR A 37 9.21 9.83 -22.15
CA TYR A 37 8.30 10.81 -21.55
C TYR A 37 7.32 10.07 -20.67
N TYR A 38 7.77 9.72 -19.47
CA TYR A 38 7.06 8.77 -18.61
C TYR A 38 6.57 9.35 -17.30
N PHE A 39 5.42 8.82 -16.90
CA PHE A 39 4.87 8.95 -15.57
C PHE A 39 4.77 7.58 -14.90
N LEU A 40 5.28 7.49 -13.67
CA LEU A 40 5.20 6.28 -12.84
C LEU A 40 4.63 6.60 -11.46
N ALA A 41 3.40 6.16 -11.18
CA ALA A 41 2.85 6.15 -9.83
C ALA A 41 3.16 4.81 -9.15
N ARG A 42 3.78 4.86 -7.98
CA ARG A 42 4.06 3.70 -7.12
C ARG A 42 3.87 4.10 -5.65
N PRO A 43 3.51 3.15 -4.77
CA PRO A 43 3.36 3.46 -3.35
C PRO A 43 4.64 4.03 -2.73
N ARG A 44 4.50 4.68 -1.57
CA ARG A 44 5.64 5.23 -0.82
C ARG A 44 6.68 4.15 -0.53
N ARG A 45 7.96 4.53 -0.44
CA ARG A 45 9.08 3.64 -0.08
C ARG A 45 9.27 2.40 -0.99
N PHE A 46 8.83 2.47 -2.25
CA PHE A 46 9.10 1.46 -3.29
C PHE A 46 10.41 1.65 -4.08
N GLY A 47 11.19 2.70 -3.78
CA GLY A 47 12.45 2.97 -4.47
C GLY A 47 12.35 3.97 -5.63
N LYS A 48 11.29 4.78 -5.70
CA LYS A 48 11.10 5.83 -6.71
C LYS A 48 12.25 6.83 -6.74
N SER A 49 12.64 7.36 -5.57
CA SER A 49 13.77 8.30 -5.45
C SER A 49 15.11 7.67 -5.81
N LEU A 50 15.29 6.38 -5.54
CA LEU A 50 16.49 5.64 -5.98
C LEU A 50 16.53 5.52 -7.50
N LEU A 51 15.39 5.25 -8.14
CA LEU A 51 15.29 5.25 -9.60
C LEU A 51 15.60 6.64 -10.18
N ILE A 52 15.05 7.73 -9.61
CA ILE A 52 15.38 9.11 -10.01
C ILE A 52 16.89 9.36 -9.89
N SER A 53 17.50 9.00 -8.77
CA SER A 53 18.95 9.17 -8.57
C SER A 53 19.76 8.33 -9.56
N THR A 54 19.34 7.09 -9.85
CA THR A 54 20.00 6.21 -10.83
C THR A 54 19.91 6.81 -12.24
N LEU A 55 18.73 7.29 -12.65
CA LEU A 55 18.52 7.94 -13.94
C LEU A 55 19.36 9.23 -14.04
N SER A 56 19.42 10.03 -12.97
CA SER A 56 20.23 11.25 -12.95
C SER A 56 21.70 10.96 -13.22
N GLU A 57 22.28 9.98 -12.52
CA GLU A 57 23.68 9.60 -12.69
C GLU A 57 23.94 8.96 -14.07
N LEU A 58 22.97 8.20 -14.58
CA LEU A 58 23.04 7.56 -15.90
C LEU A 58 23.08 8.61 -17.01
N PHE A 59 22.11 9.53 -17.04
CA PHE A 59 22.03 10.59 -18.05
C PHE A 59 23.14 11.63 -17.95
N SER A 60 23.72 11.83 -16.76
CA SER A 60 24.93 12.64 -16.59
C SER A 60 26.20 11.95 -17.12
N GLY A 61 26.12 10.71 -17.61
CA GLY A 61 27.26 10.00 -18.20
C GLY A 61 28.27 9.46 -17.17
N ASN A 62 27.90 9.31 -15.90
CA ASN A 62 28.80 8.89 -14.82
C ASN A 62 29.08 7.38 -14.83
N ARG A 63 29.65 6.87 -15.93
CA ARG A 63 29.88 5.45 -16.21
C ARG A 63 30.59 4.68 -15.09
N ASP A 64 31.52 5.32 -14.40
CA ASP A 64 32.27 4.69 -13.31
C ASP A 64 31.37 4.16 -12.18
N LEU A 65 30.21 4.79 -11.93
CA LEU A 65 29.24 4.33 -10.94
C LEU A 65 28.48 3.06 -11.36
N PHE A 66 28.50 2.71 -12.65
CA PHE A 66 27.75 1.58 -13.20
C PHE A 66 28.63 0.35 -13.47
N LYS A 67 29.93 0.42 -13.16
CA LYS A 67 30.87 -0.69 -13.36
C LYS A 67 30.37 -1.97 -12.70
N GLY A 68 30.28 -3.03 -13.51
CA GLY A 68 29.81 -4.35 -13.06
C GLY A 68 28.29 -4.49 -12.91
N LEU A 69 27.52 -3.46 -13.25
CA LEU A 69 26.08 -3.56 -13.50
C LEU A 69 25.84 -3.95 -14.97
N TRP A 70 24.66 -4.48 -15.27
CA TRP A 70 24.28 -4.96 -16.59
C TRP A 70 24.51 -3.91 -17.67
N ILE A 71 24.09 -2.66 -17.43
CA ILE A 71 24.19 -1.57 -18.43
C ILE A 71 25.61 -1.18 -18.82
N ASP A 72 26.62 -1.40 -17.97
CA ASP A 72 28.02 -1.13 -18.32
C ASP A 72 28.53 -2.08 -19.43
N SER A 73 27.93 -3.27 -19.54
CA SER A 73 28.22 -4.25 -20.59
C SER A 73 27.32 -4.11 -21.83
N SER A 74 26.36 -3.18 -21.81
CA SER A 74 25.45 -2.92 -22.93
C SER A 74 26.06 -1.97 -23.98
N ASP A 75 25.32 -1.70 -25.05
CA ASP A 75 25.66 -0.71 -26.08
C ASP A 75 25.20 0.72 -25.74
N TYR A 76 24.82 0.99 -24.49
CA TYR A 76 24.38 2.31 -24.04
C TYR A 76 25.43 3.40 -24.31
N SER A 77 24.96 4.51 -24.88
CA SER A 77 25.78 5.70 -25.14
C SER A 77 25.92 6.56 -23.89
N TRP A 78 27.15 6.68 -23.39
CA TRP A 78 27.49 7.47 -22.19
C TRP A 78 27.68 8.96 -22.46
N ALA A 79 27.09 9.50 -23.52
CA ALA A 79 27.13 10.92 -23.81
C ALA A 79 26.35 11.70 -22.73
N PRO A 80 26.95 12.70 -22.07
CA PRO A 80 26.30 13.40 -20.97
C PRO A 80 25.19 14.34 -21.46
N TYR A 81 24.10 14.38 -20.72
CA TYR A 81 23.02 15.36 -20.86
C TYR A 81 22.94 16.24 -19.61
N PRO A 82 22.59 17.54 -19.76
CA PRO A 82 22.16 18.34 -18.61
C PRO A 82 20.92 17.73 -17.96
N VAL A 83 20.97 17.52 -16.64
CA VAL A 83 19.88 16.92 -15.86
C VAL A 83 19.30 17.94 -14.87
N ILE A 84 18.02 18.22 -14.99
CA ILE A 84 17.23 18.99 -14.02
C ILE A 84 16.44 17.98 -13.19
N SER A 85 16.90 17.71 -11.97
CA SER A 85 16.18 16.88 -10.99
C SER A 85 15.52 17.77 -9.94
N LEU A 86 14.22 17.58 -9.69
CA LEU A 86 13.44 18.31 -8.69
C LEU A 86 12.71 17.34 -7.76
N ASP A 87 12.82 17.56 -6.45
CA ASP A 87 12.08 16.84 -5.43
C ASP A 87 11.03 17.76 -4.80
N PHE A 88 9.76 17.48 -5.09
CA PHE A 88 8.63 18.31 -4.66
C PHE A 88 8.28 18.12 -3.19
N SER A 89 8.79 17.07 -2.53
CA SER A 89 8.63 16.89 -1.08
C SER A 89 9.41 17.94 -0.26
N SER A 90 10.42 18.56 -0.88
CA SER A 90 11.28 19.58 -0.28
C SER A 90 10.81 21.03 -0.51
N ILE A 91 9.65 21.21 -1.15
CA ILE A 91 9.08 22.51 -1.53
C ILE A 91 8.01 22.89 -0.51
N ASP A 92 8.14 24.08 0.08
CA ASP A 92 7.11 24.62 0.99
C ASP A 92 5.79 24.77 0.23
N ASN A 93 4.73 24.17 0.76
CA ASN A 93 3.41 24.14 0.15
C ASN A 93 2.31 24.56 1.15
N SER A 94 2.68 25.31 2.18
CA SER A 94 1.74 25.89 3.17
C SER A 94 0.72 26.86 2.55
N SER A 95 1.03 27.43 1.38
CA SER A 95 0.12 28.21 0.55
C SER A 95 0.56 28.16 -0.91
N SER A 96 -0.32 28.53 -1.86
CA SER A 96 0.05 28.63 -3.28
C SER A 96 1.14 29.67 -3.54
N GLU A 97 1.20 30.75 -2.76
CA GLU A 97 2.26 31.77 -2.86
C GLU A 97 3.62 31.20 -2.40
N ASN A 98 3.65 30.53 -1.25
CA ASN A 98 4.86 29.91 -0.74
C ASN A 98 5.34 28.77 -1.65
N PHE A 99 4.42 28.00 -2.21
CA PHE A 99 4.72 26.99 -3.23
C PHE A 99 5.43 27.59 -4.44
N LYS A 100 4.90 28.67 -5.02
CA LYS A 100 5.54 29.35 -6.15
C LYS A 100 6.92 29.89 -5.77
N LYS A 101 7.06 30.54 -4.61
CA LYS A 101 8.35 31.09 -4.15
C LYS A 101 9.39 29.99 -3.94
N SER A 102 9.01 28.91 -3.25
CA SER A 102 9.91 27.80 -2.94
C SER A 102 10.31 27.02 -4.20
N LEU A 103 9.38 26.76 -5.12
CA LEU A 103 9.69 26.12 -6.41
C LEU A 103 10.61 27.00 -7.27
N ALA A 104 10.38 28.32 -7.31
CA ALA A 104 11.25 29.26 -8.01
C ALA A 104 12.68 29.24 -7.45
N LEU A 105 12.83 29.19 -6.12
CA LEU A 105 14.13 29.09 -5.46
C LEU A 105 14.84 27.76 -5.79
N ARG A 106 14.12 26.63 -5.83
CA ARG A 106 14.72 25.34 -6.23
C ARG A 106 15.26 25.36 -7.65
N LEU A 107 14.59 26.05 -8.57
CA LEU A 107 15.07 26.23 -9.94
C LEU A 107 16.30 27.15 -10.01
N GLU A 108 16.37 28.20 -9.19
CA GLU A 108 17.56 29.05 -9.09
C GLU A 108 18.77 28.28 -8.59
N LEU A 109 18.63 27.56 -7.47
CA LEU A 109 19.69 26.70 -6.95
C LEU A 109 20.15 25.67 -7.98
N LYS A 110 19.21 25.10 -8.76
CA LYS A 110 19.55 24.16 -9.82
C LYS A 110 20.26 24.85 -10.99
N ALA A 111 19.94 26.10 -11.30
CA ALA A 111 20.61 26.88 -12.34
C ALA A 111 22.04 27.27 -11.93
N GLU A 112 22.26 27.56 -10.64
CA GLU A 112 23.59 27.83 -10.08
C GLU A 112 24.56 26.67 -10.28
N GLU A 113 24.10 25.42 -10.18
CA GLU A 113 24.91 24.22 -10.49
C GLU A 113 25.48 24.23 -11.93
N TYR A 114 24.79 24.91 -12.85
CA TYR A 114 25.21 25.07 -14.24
C TYR A 114 25.79 26.46 -14.56
N ALA A 115 26.06 27.28 -13.52
CA ALA A 115 26.48 28.67 -13.66
C ALA A 115 25.53 29.52 -14.53
N ILE A 116 24.22 29.24 -14.46
CA ILE A 116 23.18 29.96 -15.19
C ILE A 116 22.47 30.94 -14.26
N ASP A 117 22.47 32.20 -14.65
CA ASP A 117 21.67 33.23 -14.00
C ASP A 117 20.22 33.24 -14.52
N LEU A 118 19.25 33.23 -13.60
CA LEU A 118 17.81 33.32 -13.87
C LEU A 118 17.21 34.65 -13.37
N THR A 119 18.02 35.64 -13.02
CA THR A 119 17.54 36.97 -12.63
C THR A 119 16.64 37.58 -13.72
N GLY A 120 15.51 38.16 -13.30
CA GLY A 120 14.51 38.76 -14.20
C GLY A 120 13.32 37.86 -14.56
N SER A 121 13.38 36.54 -14.34
CA SER A 121 12.21 35.65 -14.44
C SER A 121 11.38 35.71 -13.15
N SER A 122 10.08 36.00 -13.26
CA SER A 122 9.21 36.20 -12.08
C SER A 122 8.52 34.93 -11.61
N THR A 123 8.13 34.03 -12.52
CA THR A 123 7.39 32.81 -12.16
C THR A 123 8.28 31.56 -12.20
N PRO A 124 7.92 30.48 -11.45
CA PRO A 124 8.62 29.19 -11.57
C PRO A 124 8.64 28.67 -13.00
N GLY A 125 7.56 28.91 -13.73
CA GLY A 125 7.44 28.54 -15.12
C GLY A 125 8.48 29.21 -16.02
N ASP A 126 8.59 30.54 -15.93
CA ASP A 126 9.56 31.32 -16.72
C ASP A 126 11.00 30.90 -16.39
N LYS A 127 11.28 30.61 -15.11
CA LYS A 127 12.58 30.12 -14.65
C LYS A 127 12.93 28.78 -15.27
N LEU A 128 11.99 27.82 -15.26
CA LEU A 128 12.20 26.53 -15.92
C LEU A 128 12.43 26.71 -17.43
N TYR A 129 11.63 27.56 -18.09
CA TYR A 129 11.77 27.84 -19.50
C TYR A 129 13.16 28.39 -19.84
N MET A 130 13.62 29.39 -19.09
CA MET A 130 14.95 29.99 -19.29
C MET A 130 16.07 29.00 -18.99
N LEU A 131 15.97 28.23 -17.92
CA LEU A 131 16.97 27.21 -17.56
C LEU A 131 17.11 26.17 -18.67
N VAL A 132 16.00 25.57 -19.12
CA VAL A 132 16.02 24.57 -20.19
C VAL A 132 16.53 25.17 -21.50
N THR A 133 16.10 26.38 -21.87
CA THR A 133 16.55 27.04 -23.10
C THR A 133 18.05 27.30 -23.11
N LYS A 134 18.62 27.73 -21.98
CA LYS A 134 20.07 27.97 -21.85
C LYS A 134 20.87 26.67 -21.87
N LEU A 135 20.42 25.63 -21.15
CA LEU A 135 21.09 24.32 -21.15
C LEU A 135 21.03 23.63 -22.53
N ALA A 136 19.91 23.77 -23.22
CA ALA A 136 19.69 23.18 -24.54
C ALA A 136 20.64 23.70 -25.64
N GLN A 137 21.38 24.79 -25.37
CA GLN A 137 22.45 25.26 -26.25
C GLN A 137 23.64 24.29 -26.34
N GLN A 138 23.84 23.47 -25.30
CA GLN A 138 24.94 22.48 -25.23
C GLN A 138 24.47 21.09 -25.66
N SER A 139 23.35 20.63 -25.09
CA SER A 139 22.73 19.34 -25.41
C SER A 139 21.28 19.36 -24.94
N LYS A 140 20.44 18.48 -25.48
CA LYS A 140 19.05 18.33 -25.02
C LYS A 140 19.00 18.02 -23.52
N VAL A 141 17.95 18.50 -22.85
CA VAL A 141 17.85 18.46 -21.38
C VAL A 141 17.04 17.26 -20.90
N VAL A 142 17.45 16.65 -19.79
CA VAL A 142 16.67 15.63 -19.07
C VAL A 142 15.98 16.26 -17.87
N ILE A 143 14.69 15.99 -17.69
CA ILE A 143 13.88 16.52 -16.59
C ILE A 143 13.36 15.36 -15.74
N LEU A 144 13.78 15.30 -14.48
CA LEU A 144 13.38 14.27 -13.52
C LEU A 144 12.64 14.94 -12.37
N ILE A 145 11.43 14.48 -12.06
CA ILE A 145 10.58 15.07 -11.01
C ILE A 145 10.12 13.97 -10.06
N ASP A 146 10.52 14.07 -8.80
CA ASP A 146 10.11 13.18 -7.71
C ASP A 146 8.99 13.80 -6.88
N GLU A 147 8.13 12.93 -6.34
CA GLU A 147 6.99 13.26 -5.46
C GLU A 147 6.12 14.42 -5.97
N TYR A 148 5.81 14.44 -7.28
CA TYR A 148 5.09 15.56 -7.93
C TYR A 148 3.75 15.93 -7.25
N ASP A 149 3.09 14.92 -6.65
CA ASP A 149 1.78 15.02 -6.02
C ASP A 149 1.86 15.42 -4.54
N TYR A 150 3.04 15.45 -3.94
CA TYR A 150 3.22 15.78 -2.52
C TYR A 150 2.55 17.11 -2.11
N PRO A 151 2.69 18.22 -2.86
CA PRO A 151 2.04 19.48 -2.51
C PRO A 151 0.50 19.44 -2.47
N LEU A 152 -0.10 18.55 -3.26
CA LEU A 152 -1.55 18.34 -3.25
C LEU A 152 -1.96 17.42 -2.10
N VAL A 153 -1.23 16.31 -1.92
CA VAL A 153 -1.53 15.31 -0.89
C VAL A 153 -1.36 15.90 0.51
N SER A 154 -0.35 16.73 0.76
CA SER A 154 -0.14 17.39 2.05
C SER A 154 -1.26 18.37 2.42
N ASN A 155 -2.00 18.87 1.43
CA ASN A 155 -3.08 19.83 1.59
C ASN A 155 -4.47 19.24 1.28
N ILE A 156 -4.61 17.92 1.17
CA ILE A 156 -5.86 17.25 0.74
C ILE A 156 -7.05 17.54 1.69
N THR A 157 -6.78 17.92 2.93
CA THR A 157 -7.80 18.29 3.93
C THR A 157 -8.19 19.78 3.88
N ASP A 158 -7.44 20.62 3.17
CA ASP A 158 -7.72 22.04 2.92
C ASP A 158 -7.96 22.25 1.42
N ILE A 159 -9.21 22.01 1.00
CA ILE A 159 -9.59 22.03 -0.41
C ILE A 159 -9.29 23.39 -1.09
N PRO A 160 -9.58 24.56 -0.50
CA PRO A 160 -9.20 25.84 -1.09
C PRO A 160 -7.70 25.96 -1.38
N VAL A 161 -6.83 25.61 -0.42
CA VAL A 161 -5.38 25.66 -0.62
C VAL A 161 -4.92 24.66 -1.69
N ALA A 162 -5.43 23.42 -1.64
CA ALA A 162 -5.12 22.40 -2.63
C ALA A 162 -5.52 22.81 -4.07
N GLN A 163 -6.65 23.49 -4.25
CA GLN A 163 -7.08 24.01 -5.55
C GLN A 163 -6.14 25.10 -6.09
N GLU A 164 -5.67 26.01 -5.24
CA GLU A 164 -4.72 27.05 -5.65
C GLU A 164 -3.31 26.50 -5.94
N ILE A 165 -2.88 25.44 -5.24
CA ILE A 165 -1.66 24.70 -5.56
C ILE A 165 -1.82 23.94 -6.88
N LEU A 166 -2.98 23.32 -7.11
CA LEU A 166 -3.27 22.63 -8.37
C LEU A 166 -3.15 23.57 -9.57
N LYS A 167 -3.71 24.78 -9.49
CA LYS A 167 -3.54 25.80 -10.53
C LYS A 167 -2.07 26.15 -10.77
N ALA A 168 -1.28 26.28 -9.71
CA ALA A 168 0.15 26.58 -9.82
C ALA A 168 0.93 25.43 -10.49
N LEU A 169 0.62 24.18 -10.13
CA LEU A 169 1.19 22.98 -10.76
C LEU A 169 0.83 22.91 -12.25
N SER A 170 -0.45 23.06 -12.60
CA SER A 170 -0.90 23.05 -13.99
C SER A 170 -0.18 24.11 -14.83
N SER A 171 -0.02 25.32 -14.28
CA SER A 171 0.73 26.40 -14.94
C SER A 171 2.19 26.01 -15.17
N PHE A 172 2.86 25.49 -14.15
CA PHE A 172 4.26 25.04 -14.21
C PHE A 172 4.48 23.93 -15.27
N PHE A 173 3.68 22.87 -15.24
CA PHE A 173 3.83 21.74 -16.15
C PHE A 173 3.41 22.07 -17.58
N SER A 174 2.51 23.03 -17.81
CA SER A 174 2.09 23.43 -19.16
C SER A 174 3.25 23.92 -20.04
N ILE A 175 4.29 24.47 -19.42
CA ILE A 175 5.47 25.02 -20.10
C ILE A 175 6.34 23.92 -20.72
N LEU A 176 6.30 22.70 -20.18
CA LEU A 176 7.02 21.56 -20.78
C LEU A 176 6.57 21.27 -22.21
N LYS A 177 5.35 21.68 -22.60
CA LYS A 177 4.86 21.57 -23.98
C LYS A 177 5.70 22.39 -24.96
N SER A 178 6.02 23.64 -24.62
CA SER A 178 6.82 24.51 -25.49
C SER A 178 8.30 24.12 -25.49
N LEU A 179 8.76 23.48 -24.42
CA LEU A 179 10.14 23.00 -24.26
C LEU A 179 10.40 21.65 -24.95
N ASN A 180 9.37 20.96 -25.45
CA ASN A 180 9.50 19.61 -26.00
C ASN A 180 10.66 19.41 -27.02
N PRO A 181 10.93 20.35 -27.96
CA PRO A 181 12.05 20.19 -28.91
C PRO A 181 13.44 20.20 -28.25
N LEU A 182 13.56 20.81 -27.07
CA LEU A 182 14.79 21.02 -26.32
C LEU A 182 15.06 19.92 -25.28
N VAL A 183 14.09 19.03 -25.06
CA VAL A 183 14.12 18.00 -24.03
C VAL A 183 14.47 16.65 -24.67
N HIS A 184 15.34 15.90 -24.01
CA HIS A 184 15.69 14.53 -24.37
C HIS A 184 14.75 13.52 -23.70
N ALA A 185 14.45 13.75 -22.42
CA ALA A 185 13.74 12.82 -21.56
C ALA A 185 12.99 13.56 -20.45
N ILE A 186 11.79 13.10 -20.11
CA ILE A 186 11.00 13.52 -18.95
C ILE A 186 10.58 12.29 -18.16
N PHE A 187 10.88 12.27 -16.86
CA PHE A 187 10.36 11.26 -15.94
C PHE A 187 9.75 11.90 -14.71
N ILE A 188 8.48 11.60 -14.46
CA ILE A 188 7.72 12.15 -13.33
C ILE A 188 7.21 10.98 -12.50
N THR A 189 7.43 11.05 -11.18
CA THR A 189 6.99 10.00 -10.26
C THR A 189 6.27 10.60 -9.05
N GLY A 190 5.42 9.80 -8.44
CA GLY A 190 4.59 10.17 -7.29
C GLY A 190 3.90 8.96 -6.69
N VAL A 191 3.04 9.19 -5.70
CA VAL A 191 2.26 8.11 -5.06
C VAL A 191 0.94 7.89 -5.80
N SER A 192 0.26 8.97 -6.10
CA SER A 192 -1.10 8.98 -6.61
C SER A 192 -1.17 9.50 -8.04
N LYS A 193 -2.32 9.31 -8.66
CA LYS A 193 -2.71 10.00 -9.91
C LYS A 193 -3.61 11.20 -9.61
N PHE A 194 -3.55 11.75 -8.39
CA PHE A 194 -4.37 12.90 -8.00
C PHE A 194 -4.19 14.03 -9.00
N ALA A 195 -5.33 14.50 -9.51
CA ALA A 195 -5.40 15.60 -10.44
C ALA A 195 -4.46 15.44 -11.66
N LYS A 196 -4.02 14.23 -12.02
CA LYS A 196 -3.07 13.99 -13.12
C LYS A 196 -3.53 14.65 -14.43
N ALA A 197 -4.80 14.47 -14.80
CA ALA A 197 -5.36 15.12 -15.99
C ALA A 197 -5.40 16.64 -15.89
N SER A 198 -5.60 17.20 -14.70
CA SER A 198 -5.61 18.66 -14.48
C SER A 198 -4.18 19.23 -14.50
N VAL A 199 -3.25 18.58 -13.81
CA VAL A 199 -1.82 18.96 -13.69
C VAL A 199 -1.13 18.88 -15.06
N PHE A 200 -1.33 17.78 -15.79
CA PHE A 200 -0.68 17.52 -17.07
C PHE A 200 -1.58 17.77 -18.29
N SER A 201 -2.66 18.55 -18.14
CA SER A 201 -3.56 18.91 -19.25
C SER A 201 -2.84 19.57 -20.43
N GLY A 202 -1.69 20.21 -20.19
CA GLY A 202 -0.82 20.76 -21.23
C GLY A 202 0.21 19.77 -21.82
N LEU A 203 0.40 18.59 -21.22
CA LEU A 203 1.51 17.66 -21.50
C LEU A 203 0.99 16.37 -22.15
N ASN A 204 0.48 16.49 -23.38
CA ASN A 204 -0.23 15.41 -24.08
C ASN A 204 0.64 14.18 -24.44
N ASN A 205 1.96 14.28 -24.31
CA ASN A 205 2.91 13.22 -24.66
C ASN A 205 3.39 12.39 -23.45
N LEU A 206 2.87 12.66 -22.25
CA LEU A 206 3.27 11.94 -21.04
C LEU A 206 2.63 10.55 -20.99
N ASN A 207 3.41 9.50 -21.23
CA ASN A 207 2.92 8.13 -21.17
C ASN A 207 2.88 7.60 -19.72
N ASP A 208 1.73 7.03 -19.32
CA ASP A 208 1.53 6.45 -18.00
C ASP A 208 1.92 4.97 -17.97
N ILE A 209 3.10 4.68 -17.43
CA ILE A 209 3.59 3.30 -17.34
C ILE A 209 3.19 2.62 -16.03
N SER A 210 2.34 3.22 -15.20
CA SER A 210 2.04 2.70 -13.86
C SER A 210 1.38 1.31 -13.89
N LEU A 211 0.58 1.01 -14.90
CA LEU A 211 -0.03 -0.32 -15.10
C LEU A 211 0.60 -1.11 -16.25
N ASP A 212 1.64 -0.54 -16.86
CA ASP A 212 2.29 -1.16 -18.01
C ASP A 212 3.20 -2.31 -17.54
N PRO A 213 3.15 -3.47 -18.21
CA PRO A 213 4.08 -4.58 -17.97
C PRO A 213 5.57 -4.16 -17.93
N ILE A 214 6.00 -3.16 -18.70
CA ILE A 214 7.41 -2.70 -18.73
C ILE A 214 7.88 -2.20 -17.36
N ALA A 215 6.96 -1.69 -16.53
CA ALA A 215 7.26 -1.17 -15.20
C ALA A 215 6.80 -2.10 -14.06
N ALA A 216 6.35 -3.33 -14.38
CA ALA A 216 5.78 -4.26 -13.41
C ALA A 216 6.76 -4.58 -12.27
N THR A 217 8.03 -4.79 -12.63
CA THR A 217 9.12 -5.17 -11.72
C THR A 217 10.25 -4.14 -11.67
N LEU A 218 10.06 -2.96 -12.30
CA LEU A 218 11.05 -1.87 -12.31
C LEU A 218 11.37 -1.40 -10.88
N LEU A 219 10.35 -1.37 -10.01
CA LEU A 219 10.48 -1.10 -8.58
C LEU A 219 9.99 -2.31 -7.78
N GLY A 220 10.44 -2.45 -6.54
CA GLY A 220 10.22 -3.65 -5.75
C GLY A 220 11.27 -4.73 -6.03
N PHE A 221 11.29 -5.77 -5.19
CA PHE A 221 12.14 -6.94 -5.40
C PHE A 221 11.32 -8.12 -5.89
N THR A 222 11.79 -8.85 -6.89
CA THR A 222 11.20 -10.12 -7.31
C THR A 222 11.68 -11.27 -6.41
N GLU A 223 11.02 -12.42 -6.49
CA GLU A 223 11.49 -13.64 -5.81
C GLU A 223 12.91 -14.02 -6.27
N GLN A 224 13.19 -13.92 -7.58
CA GLN A 224 14.51 -14.20 -8.14
C GLN A 224 15.59 -13.24 -7.62
N GLU A 225 15.26 -11.95 -7.47
CA GLU A 225 16.18 -10.98 -6.86
C GLU A 225 16.43 -11.26 -5.39
N LEU A 226 15.41 -11.71 -4.66
CA LEU A 226 15.56 -12.15 -3.26
C LEU A 226 16.57 -13.30 -3.17
N ASP A 227 16.41 -14.32 -4.02
CA ASP A 227 17.31 -15.47 -4.07
C ASP A 227 18.72 -15.11 -4.53
N THR A 228 18.86 -14.18 -5.46
CA THR A 228 20.17 -13.81 -6.01
C THR A 228 20.95 -12.90 -5.06
N TYR A 229 20.34 -11.83 -4.56
CA TYR A 229 21.04 -10.77 -3.84
C TYR A 229 20.98 -10.92 -2.32
N PHE A 230 19.97 -11.60 -1.78
CA PHE A 230 19.71 -11.63 -0.35
C PHE A 230 20.02 -12.97 0.33
N THR A 231 20.48 -13.99 -0.41
CA THR A 231 20.77 -15.34 0.11
C THR A 231 21.63 -15.34 1.39
N SER A 232 22.71 -14.55 1.43
CA SER A 232 23.57 -14.48 2.62
C SER A 232 22.88 -13.86 3.84
N PHE A 233 22.00 -12.87 3.63
CA PHE A 233 21.22 -12.22 4.68
C PHE A 233 20.13 -13.15 5.21
N ILE A 234 19.39 -13.80 4.32
CA ILE A 234 18.36 -14.78 4.67
C ILE A 234 18.97 -15.96 5.44
N THR A 235 20.13 -16.47 5.01
CA THR A 235 20.85 -17.55 5.71
C THR A 235 21.27 -17.12 7.12
N THR A 236 21.74 -15.89 7.27
CA THR A 236 22.11 -15.33 8.58
C THR A 236 20.88 -15.20 9.49
N LEU A 237 19.78 -14.66 8.96
CA LEU A 237 18.52 -14.53 9.69
C LEU A 237 17.98 -15.90 10.14
N ALA A 238 18.04 -16.91 9.26
CA ALA A 238 17.65 -18.28 9.55
C ALA A 238 18.43 -18.86 10.74
N ARG A 239 19.76 -18.66 10.74
CA ARG A 239 20.63 -19.06 11.85
C ARG A 239 20.27 -18.33 13.15
N LEU A 240 20.03 -17.02 13.10
CA LEU A 240 19.66 -16.22 14.28
C LEU A 240 18.31 -16.63 14.87
N LYS A 241 17.35 -17.02 14.02
CA LYS A 241 16.01 -17.45 14.45
C LYS A 241 15.91 -18.94 14.78
N GLY A 242 16.93 -19.75 14.45
CA GLY A 242 16.94 -21.19 14.69
C GLY A 242 15.94 -21.97 13.82
N ILE A 243 15.57 -21.44 12.65
CA ILE A 243 14.62 -22.08 11.72
C ILE A 243 15.22 -22.24 10.32
N PRO A 244 14.72 -23.18 9.49
CA PRO A 244 15.26 -23.41 8.14
C PRO A 244 15.17 -22.18 7.23
N VAL A 245 16.10 -22.08 6.27
CA VAL A 245 16.14 -21.00 5.26
C VAL A 245 14.81 -20.90 4.48
N GLU A 246 14.24 -22.04 4.08
CA GLU A 246 12.96 -22.07 3.37
C GLU A 246 11.80 -21.55 4.23
N GLU A 247 11.85 -21.74 5.55
CA GLU A 247 10.85 -21.18 6.46
C GLU A 247 10.98 -19.65 6.52
N ILE A 248 12.20 -19.11 6.58
CA ILE A 248 12.42 -17.66 6.50
C ILE A 248 11.90 -17.10 5.18
N LYS A 249 12.21 -17.73 4.04
CA LYS A 249 11.71 -17.29 2.73
C LYS A 249 10.17 -17.27 2.68
N ASN A 250 9.53 -18.32 3.19
CA ASN A 250 8.07 -18.40 3.27
C ASN A 250 7.48 -17.30 4.17
N LYS A 251 8.10 -17.02 5.32
CA LYS A 251 7.68 -15.91 6.20
C LYS A 251 7.89 -14.55 5.53
N THR A 252 9.03 -14.31 4.87
CA THR A 252 9.28 -13.08 4.10
C THR A 252 8.26 -12.90 2.98
N ARG A 253 7.88 -13.99 2.27
CA ARG A 253 6.84 -13.95 1.24
C ARG A 253 5.49 -13.57 1.83
N HIS A 254 5.09 -14.20 2.93
CA HIS A 254 3.82 -13.93 3.61
C HIS A 254 3.73 -12.48 4.13
N TRP A 255 4.81 -11.99 4.71
CA TRP A 255 4.86 -10.66 5.32
C TRP A 255 4.99 -9.53 4.31
N TYR A 256 5.82 -9.69 3.27
CA TYR A 256 6.29 -8.54 2.49
C TYR A 256 6.12 -8.69 0.97
N ASN A 257 5.76 -9.85 0.44
CA ASN A 257 5.46 -10.05 -0.99
C ASN A 257 3.97 -9.96 -1.28
N GLY A 258 3.62 -9.49 -2.47
CA GLY A 258 2.28 -9.65 -3.01
C GLY A 258 1.83 -8.51 -3.92
N TYR A 259 2.62 -7.45 -4.01
CA TYR A 259 2.30 -6.30 -4.83
C TYR A 259 2.41 -6.65 -6.32
N ARG A 260 1.30 -6.52 -7.03
CA ARG A 260 1.18 -6.64 -8.48
C ARG A 260 0.69 -5.31 -9.05
N PHE A 261 1.44 -4.77 -10.00
CA PHE A 261 1.17 -3.44 -10.55
C PHE A 261 0.62 -3.43 -11.97
N SER A 262 0.57 -4.57 -12.66
CA SER A 262 0.12 -4.64 -14.05
C SER A 262 -0.70 -5.90 -14.31
N LYS A 263 -1.16 -6.05 -15.56
CA LYS A 263 -1.85 -7.26 -16.03
C LYS A 263 -0.98 -8.52 -16.01
N VAL A 264 0.34 -8.41 -15.94
CA VAL A 264 1.23 -9.59 -15.86
C VAL A 264 1.26 -10.12 -14.41
N PRO A 265 1.44 -11.43 -14.19
CA PRO A 265 1.24 -12.06 -12.89
C PRO A 265 2.35 -11.80 -11.86
N GLU A 266 3.46 -11.19 -12.29
CA GLU A 266 4.62 -10.93 -11.46
C GLU A 266 4.26 -10.07 -10.24
N LYS A 267 4.75 -10.53 -9.10
CA LYS A 267 4.59 -9.86 -7.81
C LYS A 267 5.95 -9.45 -7.29
N VAL A 268 5.97 -8.34 -6.57
CA VAL A 268 7.17 -7.83 -5.94
C VAL A 268 6.99 -7.65 -4.43
N TYR A 269 8.09 -7.79 -3.73
CA TYR A 269 8.26 -7.47 -2.33
C TYR A 269 8.42 -5.96 -2.16
N ASN A 270 7.90 -5.45 -1.04
CA ASN A 270 8.17 -4.08 -0.61
C ASN A 270 9.66 -3.93 -0.23
N PRO A 271 10.45 -3.07 -0.91
CA PRO A 271 11.88 -2.92 -0.63
C PRO A 271 12.19 -2.47 0.79
N PHE A 272 11.37 -1.56 1.31
CA PHE A 272 11.57 -0.98 2.63
C PHE A 272 11.38 -2.03 3.74
N SER A 273 10.28 -2.79 3.68
CA SER A 273 10.03 -3.83 4.67
C SER A 273 11.08 -4.94 4.63
N VAL A 274 11.53 -5.37 3.43
CA VAL A 274 12.61 -6.36 3.29
C VAL A 274 13.93 -5.84 3.86
N HIS A 275 14.30 -4.60 3.54
CA HIS A 275 15.53 -4.00 4.09
C HIS A 275 15.48 -3.90 5.62
N TYR A 276 14.35 -3.51 6.20
CA TYR A 276 14.21 -3.39 7.65
C TYR A 276 14.13 -4.74 8.35
N LEU A 277 13.47 -5.74 7.77
CA LEU A 277 13.51 -7.14 8.24
C LEU A 277 14.96 -7.58 8.41
N LEU A 278 15.80 -7.37 7.40
CA LEU A 278 17.17 -7.86 7.41
C LEU A 278 18.11 -6.99 8.28
N LYS A 279 17.74 -5.73 8.53
CA LYS A 279 18.48 -4.84 9.46
C LYS A 279 18.15 -5.14 10.92
N LYS A 280 16.88 -5.40 11.23
CA LYS A 280 16.36 -5.58 12.59
C LYS A 280 16.25 -7.06 12.99
N ASN A 281 16.31 -7.96 12.02
CA ASN A 281 16.09 -9.40 12.19
C ASN A 281 14.73 -9.72 12.81
N GLU A 282 13.68 -8.99 12.43
CA GLU A 282 12.35 -9.11 13.02
C GLU A 282 11.27 -9.00 11.94
N PHE A 283 10.23 -9.82 12.06
CA PHE A 283 9.04 -9.73 11.22
C PHE A 283 8.04 -8.83 11.96
N THR A 284 7.84 -7.63 11.44
CA THR A 284 6.89 -6.65 11.96
C THR A 284 6.49 -5.66 10.87
N ASN A 285 5.62 -4.71 11.21
CA ASN A 285 5.07 -3.70 10.33
C ASN A 285 6.08 -2.54 10.16
N TYR A 286 6.73 -2.45 9.00
CA TYR A 286 7.74 -1.44 8.69
C TYR A 286 7.22 -0.38 7.71
N TRP A 287 6.64 -0.82 6.60
CA TRP A 287 6.05 0.04 5.59
C TRP A 287 4.77 0.68 6.11
N PHE A 288 3.92 -0.02 6.85
CA PHE A 288 2.68 0.60 7.34
C PHE A 288 2.96 1.72 8.36
N GLU A 289 3.87 1.50 9.31
CA GLU A 289 4.29 2.51 10.30
C GLU A 289 4.96 3.74 9.68
N SER A 290 5.39 3.63 8.41
CA SER A 290 5.96 4.75 7.68
C SER A 290 5.02 5.91 7.37
N GLY A 291 3.72 5.62 7.38
CA GLY A 291 2.69 6.53 6.94
C GLY A 291 1.31 5.98 7.30
N THR A 292 0.67 6.60 8.29
CA THR A 292 -0.64 6.17 8.76
C THR A 292 -1.74 6.55 7.76
N PRO A 293 -2.66 5.63 7.39
CA PRO A 293 -3.76 5.91 6.47
C PRO A 293 -4.89 6.76 7.08
N SER A 294 -4.63 7.62 8.07
CA SER A 294 -5.67 8.27 8.89
C SER A 294 -6.76 8.95 8.05
N PHE A 295 -6.36 9.58 6.93
CA PHE A 295 -7.29 10.17 5.97
C PHE A 295 -8.18 9.13 5.26
N LEU A 296 -7.60 8.02 4.80
CA LEU A 296 -8.35 6.94 4.14
C LEU A 296 -9.29 6.24 5.12
N ILE A 297 -8.84 5.98 6.35
CA ILE A 297 -9.67 5.40 7.41
C ILE A 297 -10.84 6.34 7.76
N LYS A 298 -10.60 7.66 7.78
CA LYS A 298 -11.66 8.66 7.95
C LYS A 298 -12.68 8.62 6.81
N ILE A 299 -12.24 8.51 5.55
CA ILE A 299 -13.15 8.38 4.40
C ILE A 299 -13.96 7.07 4.51
N MET A 300 -13.31 5.96 4.85
CA MET A 300 -13.98 4.66 4.99
C MET A 300 -15.07 4.67 6.04
N THR A 301 -14.78 5.24 7.21
CA THR A 301 -15.74 5.36 8.31
C THR A 301 -16.91 6.27 7.93
N GLN A 302 -16.67 7.38 7.23
CA GLN A 302 -17.74 8.26 6.72
C GLN A 302 -18.62 7.60 5.66
N GLN A 303 -18.03 6.76 4.80
CA GLN A 303 -18.74 6.06 3.73
C GLN A 303 -19.36 4.71 4.17
N ASN A 304 -19.17 4.30 5.44
CA ASN A 304 -19.53 2.96 5.95
C ASN A 304 -18.99 1.81 5.09
N CYS A 305 -17.79 1.96 4.52
CA CYS A 305 -17.16 0.94 3.68
C CYS A 305 -16.59 -0.18 4.56
N THR A 306 -16.96 -1.43 4.25
CA THR A 306 -16.51 -2.63 4.98
C THR A 306 -15.33 -3.31 4.28
N LEU A 307 -14.67 -4.28 4.95
CA LEU A 307 -13.64 -5.10 4.30
C LEU A 307 -14.22 -5.94 3.16
N THR A 308 -15.46 -6.42 3.31
CA THR A 308 -16.14 -7.21 2.28
C THR A 308 -16.33 -6.39 1.00
N ASP A 309 -16.66 -5.10 1.13
CA ASP A 309 -16.77 -4.18 -0.01
C ASP A 309 -15.43 -4.02 -0.74
N ILE A 310 -14.32 -4.01 0.00
CA ILE A 310 -12.96 -3.95 -0.56
C ILE A 310 -12.61 -5.24 -1.30
N GLU A 311 -12.82 -6.40 -0.67
CA GLU A 311 -12.43 -7.71 -1.22
C GLU A 311 -13.26 -8.12 -2.45
N GLN A 312 -14.51 -7.65 -2.54
CA GLN A 312 -15.41 -7.93 -3.66
C GLN A 312 -15.35 -6.88 -4.78
N PHE A 313 -14.59 -5.79 -4.59
CA PHE A 313 -14.56 -4.71 -5.56
C PHE A 313 -13.91 -5.14 -6.88
N GLN A 314 -14.65 -4.93 -7.97
CA GLN A 314 -14.14 -5.05 -9.33
C GLN A 314 -14.03 -3.67 -9.95
N PHE A 315 -12.93 -3.40 -10.63
CA PHE A 315 -12.70 -2.12 -11.27
C PHE A 315 -12.06 -2.29 -12.64
N THR A 316 -12.22 -1.30 -13.52
CA THR A 316 -11.62 -1.29 -14.86
C THR A 316 -10.45 -0.32 -14.89
N THR A 317 -9.62 -0.38 -15.93
CA THR A 317 -8.56 0.63 -16.17
C THR A 317 -9.10 2.07 -16.11
N LYS A 318 -10.32 2.31 -16.60
CA LYS A 318 -11.01 3.61 -16.55
C LYS A 318 -11.31 4.07 -15.12
N SER A 319 -11.61 3.14 -14.23
CA SER A 319 -11.86 3.41 -12.81
C SER A 319 -10.61 3.86 -12.04
N LEU A 320 -9.40 3.62 -12.57
CA LEU A 320 -8.12 4.09 -12.01
C LEU A 320 -7.65 5.43 -12.61
N GLY A 321 -8.51 6.12 -13.37
CA GLY A 321 -8.22 7.41 -13.98
C GLY A 321 -7.92 8.52 -12.97
N SER A 322 -7.69 9.74 -13.46
CA SER A 322 -7.54 10.92 -12.60
C SER A 322 -8.86 11.29 -11.93
N PHE A 323 -8.81 11.65 -10.65
CA PHE A 323 -9.99 12.07 -9.89
C PHE A 323 -9.93 13.55 -9.53
N ALA A 324 -11.11 14.15 -9.39
CA ALA A 324 -11.26 15.52 -8.92
C ALA A 324 -11.03 15.60 -7.39
N LEU A 325 -10.59 16.74 -6.89
CA LEU A 325 -10.27 16.91 -5.46
C LEU A 325 -11.50 16.79 -4.54
N ASP A 326 -12.68 17.06 -5.07
CA ASP A 326 -13.99 16.99 -4.39
C ASP A 326 -14.67 15.62 -4.49
N GLN A 327 -14.16 14.73 -5.36
CA GLN A 327 -14.66 13.37 -5.52
C GLN A 327 -13.50 12.38 -5.42
N LEU A 328 -13.26 11.90 -4.20
CA LEU A 328 -12.16 11.00 -3.87
C LEU A 328 -12.65 9.55 -3.83
N PRO A 329 -12.51 8.77 -4.93
CA PRO A 329 -12.96 7.39 -4.94
C PRO A 329 -12.02 6.55 -4.08
N LEU A 330 -12.57 6.04 -2.97
CA LEU A 330 -11.82 5.34 -1.94
C LEU A 330 -10.95 4.19 -2.48
N ILE A 331 -11.53 3.31 -3.32
CA ILE A 331 -10.83 2.10 -3.77
C ILE A 331 -9.60 2.40 -4.65
N PRO A 332 -9.70 3.25 -5.69
CA PRO A 332 -8.51 3.71 -6.41
C PRO A 332 -7.44 4.33 -5.51
N LEU A 333 -7.83 5.05 -4.45
CA LEU A 333 -6.87 5.62 -3.51
C LEU A 333 -6.16 4.56 -2.69
N LEU A 334 -6.89 3.58 -2.17
CA LEU A 334 -6.30 2.44 -1.47
C LEU A 334 -5.31 1.68 -2.35
N PHE A 335 -5.61 1.51 -3.65
CA PHE A 335 -4.68 0.90 -4.61
C PHE A 335 -3.44 1.77 -4.85
N GLN A 336 -3.62 3.05 -5.21
CA GLN A 336 -2.50 3.94 -5.55
C GLN A 336 -1.55 4.16 -4.35
N THR A 337 -2.11 4.25 -3.15
CA THR A 337 -1.33 4.42 -1.91
C THR A 337 -0.70 3.12 -1.41
N GLY A 338 -1.03 1.96 -2.00
CA GLY A 338 -0.40 0.67 -1.72
C GLY A 338 -1.06 -0.17 -0.64
N TYR A 339 -2.25 0.20 -0.17
CA TYR A 339 -3.03 -0.66 0.75
C TYR A 339 -3.73 -1.80 0.01
N LEU A 340 -4.01 -1.64 -1.27
CA LEU A 340 -4.53 -2.69 -2.14
C LEU A 340 -3.62 -2.93 -3.34
N THR A 341 -3.72 -4.13 -3.88
CA THR A 341 -2.98 -4.56 -5.07
C THR A 341 -3.82 -5.44 -5.98
N ILE A 342 -3.38 -5.64 -7.22
CA ILE A 342 -4.10 -6.46 -8.19
C ILE A 342 -4.04 -7.93 -7.75
N ASN A 343 -5.21 -8.52 -7.54
CA ASN A 343 -5.35 -9.95 -7.31
C ASN A 343 -5.41 -10.69 -8.66
N THR A 344 -6.45 -10.44 -9.44
CA THR A 344 -6.65 -11.04 -10.77
C THR A 344 -6.95 -9.98 -11.82
N TYR A 345 -6.64 -10.31 -13.08
CA TYR A 345 -7.01 -9.53 -14.27
C TYR A 345 -7.80 -10.44 -15.20
N THR A 346 -8.95 -9.96 -15.67
CA THR A 346 -9.85 -10.66 -16.59
C THR A 346 -9.81 -9.96 -17.95
N PRO A 347 -9.09 -10.52 -18.94
CA PRO A 347 -8.92 -9.89 -20.25
C PRO A 347 -10.23 -9.61 -21.00
N GLU A 348 -11.23 -10.49 -20.84
CA GLU A 348 -12.50 -10.41 -21.56
C GLU A 348 -13.30 -9.15 -21.20
N THR A 349 -13.15 -8.67 -19.97
CA THR A 349 -13.89 -7.53 -19.42
C THR A 349 -12.99 -6.32 -19.11
N ASP A 350 -11.69 -6.42 -19.39
CA ASP A 350 -10.65 -5.47 -18.95
C ASP A 350 -10.81 -5.05 -17.47
N SER A 351 -11.10 -6.03 -16.62
CA SER A 351 -11.41 -5.81 -15.21
C SER A 351 -10.38 -6.45 -14.29
N TYR A 352 -10.23 -5.84 -13.13
CA TYR A 352 -9.30 -6.24 -12.08
C TYR A 352 -10.07 -6.45 -10.78
N THR A 353 -9.63 -7.43 -10.00
CA THR A 353 -10.01 -7.55 -8.58
C THR A 353 -8.85 -7.09 -7.71
N LEU A 354 -9.16 -6.56 -6.52
CA LEU A 354 -8.16 -6.12 -5.56
C LEU A 354 -8.08 -7.04 -4.34
N VAL A 355 -6.93 -6.99 -3.68
CA VAL A 355 -6.70 -7.64 -2.38
C VAL A 355 -5.65 -6.85 -1.61
N PHE A 356 -5.57 -7.04 -0.30
CA PHE A 356 -4.39 -6.63 0.46
C PHE A 356 -3.15 -7.38 -0.05
N PRO A 357 -2.02 -6.70 -0.25
CA PRO A 357 -0.84 -7.31 -0.85
C PRO A 357 -0.27 -8.44 0.02
N ASN A 358 -0.20 -8.23 1.34
CA ASN A 358 0.51 -9.11 2.25
C ASN A 358 -0.07 -9.00 3.67
N PHE A 359 0.50 -9.79 4.58
CA PHE A 359 0.08 -9.80 5.98
C PHE A 359 0.27 -8.46 6.67
N GLU A 360 1.44 -7.83 6.51
CA GLU A 360 1.76 -6.52 7.12
C GLU A 360 0.66 -5.48 6.87
N VAL A 361 0.25 -5.34 5.61
CA VAL A 361 -0.76 -4.37 5.23
C VAL A 361 -2.14 -4.78 5.71
N LYS A 362 -2.51 -6.07 5.55
CA LYS A 362 -3.84 -6.57 5.94
C LYS A 362 -4.07 -6.41 7.44
N GLU A 363 -3.13 -6.85 8.25
CA GLU A 363 -3.19 -6.78 9.71
C GLU A 363 -3.28 -5.32 10.17
N SER A 364 -2.30 -4.50 9.78
CA SER A 364 -2.24 -3.10 10.23
C SER A 364 -3.46 -2.29 9.81
N PHE A 365 -3.95 -2.49 8.57
CA PHE A 365 -5.12 -1.78 8.06
C PHE A 365 -6.39 -2.20 8.80
N THR A 366 -6.56 -3.50 9.03
CA THR A 366 -7.70 -4.05 9.79
C THR A 366 -7.71 -3.52 11.22
N LEU A 367 -6.54 -3.43 11.86
CA LEU A 367 -6.37 -2.93 13.21
C LEU A 367 -6.79 -1.46 13.32
N HIS A 368 -6.31 -0.61 12.41
CA HIS A 368 -6.68 0.81 12.37
C HIS A 368 -8.16 1.02 12.06
N LEU A 369 -8.72 0.18 11.18
CA LEU A 369 -10.14 0.24 10.84
C LEU A 369 -11.01 -0.15 12.03
N LEU A 370 -10.63 -1.20 12.76
CA LEU A 370 -11.31 -1.61 13.99
C LEU A 370 -11.29 -0.48 15.03
N GLY A 371 -10.12 0.08 15.33
CA GLY A 371 -9.99 1.19 16.27
C GLY A 371 -10.81 2.42 15.87
N ALA A 372 -10.91 2.72 14.57
CA ALA A 372 -11.72 3.83 14.08
C ALA A 372 -13.23 3.57 14.19
N PHE A 373 -13.71 2.38 13.84
CA PHE A 373 -15.14 2.02 13.95
C PHE A 373 -15.60 1.83 15.40
N SER A 374 -14.71 1.39 16.29
CA SER A 374 -15.01 1.18 17.71
C SER A 374 -14.66 2.37 18.60
N GLN A 375 -13.95 3.38 18.06
CA GLN A 375 -13.34 4.48 18.82
C GLN A 375 -12.50 4.00 20.02
N THR A 376 -11.83 2.86 19.86
CA THR A 376 -10.99 2.25 20.89
C THR A 376 -9.52 2.50 20.58
N ASP A 377 -8.72 2.75 21.62
CA ASP A 377 -7.27 2.90 21.50
C ASP A 377 -6.65 1.62 20.91
N LEU A 378 -5.76 1.78 19.93
CA LEU A 378 -5.09 0.67 19.27
C LEU A 378 -4.28 -0.18 20.26
N ALA A 379 -3.67 0.43 21.29
CA ALA A 379 -2.90 -0.29 22.29
C ALA A 379 -3.75 -1.28 23.08
N ILE A 380 -5.03 -0.95 23.32
CA ILE A 380 -5.98 -1.85 23.98
C ILE A 380 -6.28 -3.04 23.07
N ILE A 381 -6.55 -2.78 21.79
CA ILE A 381 -6.84 -3.82 20.81
C ILE A 381 -5.64 -4.77 20.66
N GLU A 382 -4.44 -4.23 20.44
CA GLU A 382 -3.18 -4.98 20.28
C GLU A 382 -2.89 -5.89 21.48
N THR A 383 -3.21 -5.45 22.70
CA THR A 383 -3.01 -6.25 23.92
C THR A 383 -4.00 -7.42 24.01
N ILE A 384 -5.22 -7.24 23.50
CA ILE A 384 -6.31 -8.22 23.58
C ILE A 384 -6.19 -9.30 22.50
N ILE A 385 -5.72 -8.98 21.29
CA ILE A 385 -5.64 -9.93 20.15
C ILE A 385 -4.89 -11.23 20.49
N PRO A 386 -3.68 -11.22 21.09
CA PRO A 386 -2.99 -12.46 21.46
C PRO A 386 -3.78 -13.30 22.47
N SER A 387 -4.49 -12.64 23.39
CA SER A 387 -5.31 -13.31 24.40
C SER A 387 -6.56 -13.96 23.80
N LEU A 388 -7.20 -13.31 22.81
CA LEU A 388 -8.31 -13.88 22.04
C LEU A 388 -7.86 -15.07 21.21
N THR A 389 -6.71 -14.93 20.53
CA THR A 389 -6.10 -15.99 19.71
C THR A 389 -5.83 -17.23 20.56
N SER A 390 -5.13 -17.06 21.69
CA SER A 390 -4.84 -18.12 22.65
C SER A 390 -6.12 -18.77 23.21
N ALA A 391 -7.19 -18.00 23.45
CA ALA A 391 -8.44 -18.53 23.95
C ALA A 391 -9.12 -19.46 22.94
N LEU A 392 -9.16 -19.12 21.65
CA LEU A 392 -9.69 -20.00 20.61
C LEU A 392 -8.79 -21.20 20.33
N GLU A 393 -7.48 -21.04 20.41
CA GLU A 393 -6.50 -22.12 20.23
C GLU A 393 -6.67 -23.24 21.26
N ASN A 394 -7.03 -22.87 22.49
CA ASN A 394 -7.16 -23.76 23.64
C ASN A 394 -8.62 -24.07 24.01
N ASN A 395 -9.59 -23.65 23.19
CA ASN A 395 -11.02 -23.79 23.45
C ASN A 395 -11.49 -23.21 24.81
N ALA A 396 -10.89 -22.10 25.23
CA ALA A 396 -11.29 -21.35 26.42
C ALA A 396 -12.37 -20.31 26.08
N LEU A 397 -13.55 -20.79 25.65
CA LEU A 397 -14.64 -19.92 25.16
C LEU A 397 -15.16 -18.91 26.20
N GLU A 398 -15.19 -19.27 27.49
CA GLU A 398 -15.55 -18.32 28.55
C GLU A 398 -14.57 -17.13 28.60
N LYS A 399 -13.27 -17.41 28.51
CA LYS A 399 -12.21 -16.39 28.45
C LYS A 399 -12.36 -15.55 27.18
N PHE A 400 -12.59 -16.18 26.03
CA PHE A 400 -12.83 -15.51 24.77
C PHE A 400 -14.00 -14.51 24.86
N CYS A 401 -15.15 -14.95 25.39
CA CYS A 401 -16.32 -14.09 25.56
C CYS A 401 -16.11 -12.97 26.59
N THR A 402 -15.28 -13.20 27.62
CA THR A 402 -14.91 -12.17 28.60
C THR A 402 -14.03 -11.09 27.98
N LEU A 403 -13.08 -11.49 27.13
CA LEU A 403 -12.22 -10.56 26.38
C LEU A 403 -13.03 -9.75 25.36
N LEU A 404 -14.00 -10.37 24.67
CA LEU A 404 -14.93 -9.65 23.80
C LEU A 404 -15.73 -8.60 24.56
N LYS A 405 -16.31 -8.96 25.72
CA LYS A 405 -17.01 -8.00 26.60
C LYS A 405 -16.11 -6.82 26.95
N SER A 406 -14.89 -7.10 27.40
CA SER A 406 -13.92 -6.07 27.77
C SER A 406 -13.61 -5.13 26.60
N LEU A 407 -13.41 -5.67 25.40
CA LEU A 407 -13.09 -4.87 24.23
C LEU A 407 -14.25 -3.95 23.82
N PHE A 408 -15.46 -4.51 23.69
CA PHE A 408 -16.63 -3.75 23.25
C PHE A 408 -17.15 -2.76 24.31
N ALA A 409 -16.81 -2.96 25.59
CA ALA A 409 -17.10 -2.00 26.66
C ALA A 409 -16.37 -0.65 26.46
N HIS A 410 -15.31 -0.60 25.66
CA HIS A 410 -14.63 0.65 25.31
C HIS A 410 -15.37 1.49 24.25
N ILE A 411 -16.41 0.94 23.60
CA ILE A 411 -17.19 1.65 22.57
C ILE A 411 -18.12 2.66 23.26
N PRO A 412 -17.95 3.98 23.05
CA PRO A 412 -18.79 4.99 23.68
C PRO A 412 -20.27 4.81 23.31
N TYR A 413 -21.17 4.97 24.29
CA TYR A 413 -22.61 4.77 24.04
C TYR A 413 -23.19 5.71 22.98
N GLN A 414 -22.57 6.89 22.77
CA GLN A 414 -23.01 7.87 21.78
C GLN A 414 -22.88 7.38 20.34
N ILE A 415 -22.01 6.38 20.11
CA ILE A 415 -21.78 5.82 18.77
C ILE A 415 -22.36 4.42 18.61
N HIS A 416 -23.15 3.94 19.58
CA HIS A 416 -23.81 2.63 19.46
C HIS A 416 -24.80 2.66 18.30
N ILE A 417 -24.53 1.85 17.28
CA ILE A 417 -25.42 1.68 16.13
C ILE A 417 -26.31 0.47 16.40
N ALA A 418 -27.63 0.68 16.48
CA ALA A 418 -28.61 -0.36 16.70
C ALA A 418 -28.87 -1.21 15.44
N LYS A 419 -27.81 -1.77 14.85
CA LYS A 419 -27.85 -2.65 13.67
C LYS A 419 -26.93 -3.84 13.89
N GLU A 420 -27.46 -5.05 13.73
CA GLU A 420 -26.68 -6.29 13.80
C GLU A 420 -25.47 -6.27 12.86
N ALA A 421 -25.65 -5.74 11.65
CA ALA A 421 -24.58 -5.59 10.66
C ALA A 421 -23.36 -4.79 11.17
N TYR A 422 -23.54 -3.82 12.07
CA TYR A 422 -22.44 -3.05 12.65
C TYR A 422 -21.59 -3.93 13.59
N TYR A 423 -22.22 -4.67 14.51
CA TYR A 423 -21.52 -5.58 15.42
C TYR A 423 -20.91 -6.77 14.70
N HIS A 424 -21.59 -7.28 13.68
CA HIS A 424 -21.05 -8.29 12.78
C HIS A 424 -19.76 -7.79 12.11
N SER A 425 -19.76 -6.57 11.56
CA SER A 425 -18.58 -5.98 10.91
C SER A 425 -17.41 -5.82 11.91
N LEU A 426 -17.67 -5.33 13.13
CA LEU A 426 -16.63 -5.22 14.17
C LEU A 426 -16.06 -6.59 14.56
N PHE A 427 -16.92 -7.59 14.70
CA PHE A 427 -16.49 -8.94 15.03
C PHE A 427 -15.69 -9.58 13.88
N GLN A 428 -16.09 -9.34 12.62
CA GLN A 428 -15.34 -9.77 11.44
C GLN A 428 -13.95 -9.13 11.38
N LEU A 429 -13.83 -7.83 11.66
CA LEU A 429 -12.53 -7.14 11.76
C LEU A 429 -11.67 -7.77 12.85
N LEU A 430 -12.24 -7.99 14.03
CA LEU A 430 -11.53 -8.59 15.16
C LEU A 430 -11.01 -9.99 14.82
N VAL A 431 -11.84 -10.83 14.22
CA VAL A 431 -11.45 -12.19 13.85
C VAL A 431 -10.49 -12.22 12.66
N THR A 432 -10.50 -11.20 11.80
CA THR A 432 -9.49 -11.05 10.75
C THR A 432 -8.09 -10.78 11.32
N LEU A 433 -8.02 -10.12 12.48
CA LEU A 433 -6.77 -9.90 13.22
C LEU A 433 -6.29 -11.14 13.99
N ILE A 434 -7.22 -12.05 14.32
CA ILE A 434 -6.86 -13.35 14.88
C ILE A 434 -6.33 -14.19 13.70
N GLU A 435 -5.03 -14.49 13.69
CA GLU A 435 -4.28 -15.12 12.57
C GLU A 435 -4.73 -16.55 12.16
N PHE A 436 -5.94 -16.97 12.53
CA PHE A 436 -6.54 -18.19 12.04
C PHE A 436 -7.17 -18.00 10.67
N LYS A 437 -7.33 -19.12 9.96
CA LYS A 437 -8.16 -19.15 8.76
C LYS A 437 -9.60 -18.83 9.16
N SER A 438 -10.08 -17.67 8.73
CA SER A 438 -11.46 -17.22 8.94
C SER A 438 -12.20 -17.03 7.61
N GLN A 439 -13.51 -17.23 7.64
CA GLN A 439 -14.40 -17.04 6.49
C GLN A 439 -15.70 -16.40 7.00
N SER A 440 -16.11 -15.30 6.40
CA SER A 440 -17.33 -14.57 6.75
C SER A 440 -18.39 -14.71 5.66
N GLU A 441 -19.66 -14.59 6.03
CA GLU A 441 -20.81 -14.54 5.12
C GLU A 441 -20.90 -15.74 4.16
N ILE A 442 -20.72 -16.94 4.71
CA ILE A 442 -20.63 -18.16 3.91
C ILE A 442 -22.04 -18.64 3.53
N ALA A 443 -22.38 -18.54 2.24
CA ALA A 443 -23.62 -19.10 1.72
C ALA A 443 -23.67 -20.63 1.88
N THR A 444 -24.84 -21.12 2.27
CA THR A 444 -25.22 -22.54 2.39
C THR A 444 -26.58 -22.77 1.73
N ASP A 445 -26.98 -24.03 1.57
CA ASP A 445 -28.29 -24.42 1.04
C ASP A 445 -29.46 -23.96 1.91
N LYS A 446 -29.22 -23.67 3.19
CA LYS A 446 -30.25 -23.29 4.17
C LYS A 446 -30.09 -21.90 4.77
N GLY A 447 -29.17 -21.08 4.27
CA GLY A 447 -28.92 -19.75 4.82
C GLY A 447 -27.47 -19.33 4.68
N ARG A 448 -27.04 -18.43 5.56
CA ARG A 448 -25.71 -17.82 5.52
C ARG A 448 -25.09 -17.91 6.90
N ILE A 449 -23.88 -18.45 6.97
CA ILE A 449 -23.09 -18.50 8.20
C ILE A 449 -22.40 -17.17 8.36
N ASP A 450 -22.56 -16.54 9.51
CA ASP A 450 -21.92 -15.24 9.77
C ASP A 450 -20.40 -15.33 9.73
N LEU A 451 -19.82 -16.27 10.48
CA LEU A 451 -18.37 -16.42 10.55
C LEU A 451 -17.93 -17.83 10.93
N VAL A 452 -16.84 -18.30 10.32
CA VAL A 452 -16.17 -19.56 10.68
C VAL A 452 -14.71 -19.28 10.97
N VAL A 453 -14.19 -19.82 12.08
CA VAL A 453 -12.78 -19.76 12.45
C VAL A 453 -12.21 -21.17 12.57
N ILE A 454 -11.11 -21.42 11.87
CA ILE A 454 -10.48 -22.74 11.80
C ILE A 454 -9.09 -22.65 12.43
N THR A 455 -8.93 -23.28 13.61
CA THR A 455 -7.63 -23.45 14.27
C THR A 455 -6.99 -24.78 13.85
N GLN A 456 -5.87 -25.15 14.46
CA GLN A 456 -5.27 -26.48 14.24
C GLN A 456 -6.20 -27.61 14.69
N LYS A 457 -6.94 -27.43 15.79
CA LYS A 457 -7.73 -28.48 16.46
C LYS A 457 -9.25 -28.28 16.36
N TYR A 458 -9.71 -27.05 16.16
CA TYR A 458 -11.12 -26.66 16.29
C TYR A 458 -11.63 -25.97 15.02
N ILE A 459 -12.93 -26.13 14.77
CA ILE A 459 -13.72 -25.33 13.81
C ILE A 459 -14.82 -24.66 14.62
N TYR A 460 -14.73 -23.35 14.77
CA TYR A 460 -15.76 -22.53 15.39
C TYR A 460 -16.72 -22.01 14.33
N ILE A 461 -18.02 -22.19 14.53
CA ILE A 461 -19.08 -21.62 13.70
C ILE A 461 -19.82 -20.62 14.56
N PHE A 462 -19.70 -19.34 14.21
CA PHE A 462 -20.30 -18.24 14.93
C PHE A 462 -21.58 -17.77 14.23
N GLU A 463 -22.59 -17.45 15.03
CA GLU A 463 -23.78 -16.71 14.63
C GLU A 463 -23.95 -15.53 15.59
N ILE A 464 -24.20 -14.35 15.04
CA ILE A 464 -24.28 -13.09 15.78
C ILE A 464 -25.71 -12.61 15.76
N LYS A 465 -26.19 -12.14 16.92
CA LYS A 465 -27.49 -11.46 17.03
C LYS A 465 -27.39 -10.14 17.75
N TYR A 466 -28.27 -9.21 17.38
CA TYR A 466 -28.49 -7.97 18.12
C TYR A 466 -29.86 -7.98 18.82
N ASN A 467 -29.90 -7.62 20.11
CA ASN A 467 -31.10 -7.62 20.96
C ASN A 467 -31.91 -8.93 20.95
N THR A 468 -31.22 -10.06 20.74
CA THR A 468 -31.80 -11.41 20.77
C THR A 468 -30.85 -12.32 21.56
N PRO A 469 -31.34 -13.26 22.39
CA PRO A 469 -30.49 -14.13 23.20
C PRO A 469 -29.49 -14.95 22.38
N ALA A 470 -28.31 -15.23 22.97
CA ALA A 470 -27.25 -16.00 22.32
C ALA A 470 -27.67 -17.46 22.04
N GLU A 471 -28.59 -17.98 22.83
CA GLU A 471 -29.19 -19.31 22.65
C GLU A 471 -30.00 -19.41 21.37
N GLU A 472 -30.67 -18.34 20.94
CA GLU A 472 -31.39 -18.31 19.65
C GLU A 472 -30.41 -18.28 18.47
N ALA A 473 -29.30 -17.55 18.61
CA ALA A 473 -28.21 -17.59 17.63
C ALA A 473 -27.65 -19.02 17.50
N LEU A 474 -27.41 -19.69 18.63
CA LEU A 474 -26.95 -21.08 18.66
C LEU A 474 -27.97 -22.04 18.02
N LYS A 475 -29.26 -21.91 18.33
CA LYS A 475 -30.34 -22.72 17.71
C LYS A 475 -30.38 -22.55 16.20
N GLN A 476 -30.22 -21.32 15.69
CA GLN A 476 -30.21 -21.09 14.25
C GLN A 476 -29.11 -21.91 13.55
N ILE A 477 -27.90 -21.97 14.12
CA ILE A 477 -26.80 -22.79 13.60
C ILE A 477 -27.21 -24.28 13.52
N GLU A 478 -27.94 -24.76 14.53
CA GLU A 478 -28.40 -26.14 14.63
C GLU A 478 -29.51 -26.47 13.62
N GLU A 479 -30.56 -25.64 13.58
CA GLU A 479 -31.73 -25.81 12.72
C GLU A 479 -31.38 -25.69 11.23
N HIS A 480 -30.43 -24.81 10.90
CA HIS A 480 -29.94 -24.63 9.54
C HIS A 480 -28.80 -25.59 9.18
N PHE A 481 -28.34 -26.42 10.14
CA PHE A 481 -27.30 -27.43 9.95
C PHE A 481 -25.99 -26.89 9.37
N TYR A 482 -25.60 -25.67 9.73
CA TYR A 482 -24.43 -24.98 9.18
C TYR A 482 -23.11 -25.75 9.32
N TYR A 483 -23.04 -26.67 10.29
CA TYR A 483 -21.90 -27.55 10.51
C TYR A 483 -21.73 -28.67 9.47
N ARG A 484 -22.75 -29.00 8.66
CA ARG A 484 -22.74 -30.17 7.76
C ARG A 484 -21.57 -30.17 6.79
N ARG A 485 -21.22 -29.02 6.24
CA ARG A 485 -20.09 -28.84 5.32
C ARG A 485 -18.71 -29.17 5.94
N TYR A 486 -18.63 -29.27 7.26
CA TYR A 486 -17.40 -29.53 8.01
C TYR A 486 -17.33 -30.95 8.60
N LEU A 487 -18.36 -31.79 8.41
CA LEU A 487 -18.43 -33.12 9.04
C LEU A 487 -17.28 -34.05 8.67
N LEU A 488 -16.71 -33.91 7.48
CA LEU A 488 -15.56 -34.71 7.01
C LEU A 488 -14.22 -34.25 7.59
N SER A 489 -14.16 -33.07 8.20
CA SER A 489 -12.95 -32.60 8.89
C SER A 489 -12.60 -33.53 10.05
N THR A 490 -11.35 -33.68 10.45
CA THR A 490 -10.96 -34.39 11.69
C THR A 490 -11.03 -33.50 12.93
N LYS A 491 -11.26 -32.19 12.75
CA LYS A 491 -11.27 -31.19 13.83
C LYS A 491 -12.58 -31.20 14.63
N THR A 492 -12.50 -30.82 15.89
CA THR A 492 -13.68 -30.68 16.74
C THR A 492 -14.50 -29.46 16.29
N ILE A 493 -15.78 -29.64 16.02
CA ILE A 493 -16.68 -28.57 15.57
C ILE A 493 -17.40 -27.99 16.79
N ILE A 494 -17.39 -26.68 16.90
CA ILE A 494 -17.96 -25.94 18.03
C ILE A 494 -18.88 -24.86 17.49
N LEU A 495 -20.14 -24.90 17.89
CA LEU A 495 -21.16 -23.93 17.51
C LEU A 495 -21.18 -22.85 18.60
N VAL A 496 -21.21 -21.58 18.19
CA VAL A 496 -21.14 -20.44 19.11
C VAL A 496 -22.15 -19.38 18.68
N GLY A 497 -23.16 -19.15 19.52
CA GLY A 497 -24.04 -18.00 19.40
C GLY A 497 -23.48 -16.83 20.21
N ILE A 498 -23.43 -15.63 19.62
CA ILE A 498 -23.04 -14.38 20.29
C ILE A 498 -24.19 -13.39 20.20
N ALA A 499 -24.58 -12.78 21.30
CA ALA A 499 -25.60 -11.75 21.34
C ALA A 499 -25.06 -10.43 21.87
N PHE A 500 -25.32 -9.35 21.12
CA PHE A 500 -25.08 -7.97 21.53
C PHE A 500 -26.41 -7.36 21.97
N ASN A 501 -26.56 -7.07 23.26
CA ASN A 501 -27.80 -6.52 23.82
C ASN A 501 -27.57 -5.07 24.27
N SER A 502 -28.37 -4.13 23.76
CA SER A 502 -28.36 -2.76 24.24
C SER A 502 -29.21 -2.65 25.50
N ALA A 503 -28.59 -2.35 26.65
CA ALA A 503 -29.30 -2.08 27.89
C ALA A 503 -28.75 -0.78 28.51
N LYS A 504 -29.61 0.24 28.66
CA LYS A 504 -29.35 1.47 29.45
C LYS A 504 -27.91 2.00 29.36
N HIS A 505 -27.45 2.29 28.14
CA HIS A 505 -26.12 2.86 27.83
C HIS A 505 -24.93 1.88 27.85
N GLU A 506 -25.17 0.57 27.92
CA GLU A 506 -24.15 -0.48 27.81
C GLU A 506 -24.50 -1.47 26.67
N ILE A 507 -23.47 -2.01 26.01
CA ILE A 507 -23.59 -3.20 25.17
C ILE A 507 -23.24 -4.42 26.03
N ALA A 508 -24.24 -5.16 26.46
CA ALA A 508 -24.05 -6.44 27.13
C ALA A 508 -23.84 -7.55 26.10
N ILE A 509 -22.70 -8.23 26.15
CA ILE A 509 -22.43 -9.39 25.28
C ILE A 509 -22.74 -10.68 26.04
N THR A 510 -23.49 -11.60 25.43
CA THR A 510 -23.64 -12.97 25.95
C THR A 510 -23.22 -13.99 24.90
N CYS A 511 -22.81 -15.17 25.35
CA CYS A 511 -22.37 -16.25 24.50
C CYS A 511 -23.06 -17.54 24.92
N ALA A 512 -23.50 -18.34 23.94
CA ALA A 512 -23.93 -19.71 24.12
C ALA A 512 -23.07 -20.59 23.20
N SER A 513 -22.67 -21.78 23.66
CA SER A 513 -21.86 -22.66 22.82
C SER A 513 -22.17 -24.13 23.02
N LYS A 514 -21.88 -24.93 21.99
CA LYS A 514 -22.06 -26.38 22.01
C LYS A 514 -20.99 -27.06 21.17
N ILE A 515 -20.34 -28.06 21.74
CA ILE A 515 -19.47 -28.97 20.99
C ILE A 515 -20.36 -29.93 20.21
N LEU A 516 -20.17 -30.00 18.90
CA LEU A 516 -20.95 -30.87 18.04
C LEU A 516 -20.59 -32.33 18.30
N ASN A 517 -21.57 -33.12 18.76
CA ASN A 517 -21.42 -34.56 18.86
C ASN A 517 -21.74 -35.21 17.51
N ARG A 518 -20.74 -35.82 16.88
CA ARG A 518 -20.91 -36.48 15.57
C ARG A 518 -21.70 -37.79 15.66
N ALA A 519 -21.70 -38.43 16.83
CA ALA A 519 -22.39 -39.70 17.04
C ALA A 519 -23.91 -39.56 16.96
N THR A 520 -24.45 -38.37 17.23
CA THR A 520 -25.90 -38.08 17.21
C THR A 520 -26.43 -37.57 15.86
N ILE A 521 -25.57 -37.47 14.84
CA ILE A 521 -25.93 -36.90 13.51
C ILE A 521 -26.11 -38.01 12.46
N ASN A 522 -25.47 -39.17 12.67
CA ASN A 522 -25.59 -40.35 11.80
C ASN A 522 -26.71 -41.31 12.23
N SER A 523 -27.48 -40.93 13.26
CA SER A 523 -28.76 -41.55 13.66
C SER A 523 -29.91 -40.71 13.14
#